data_AF-A0A528N400-F1
#
_entry.id   AF-A0A528N400-F1
#
_cell.length_a   1.000
_cell.length_b   1.000
_cell.length_c   1.000
_cell.angle_alpha   90.00
_cell.angle_beta   90.00
_cell.angle_gamma   90.00
#
_symmetry.space_group_name_H-M   'P 1'
#
loop_
_entity.id
_entity.type
_entity.pdbx_description
1 polymer ?
#
loop_
_entity_poly.entity_id
_entity_poly.type
_entity_poly.pdbx_seq_one_letter_code
_entity_poly.pdbx_strand_id
1 'polypeptide(L)'
;PISAKLVANMITRAGVDRVLTLDLHAGQIQGFFDIPTDNLFSVPVMARDVKAKYKRLANVMVVSPDVGGVVRARALAKRIDAQLAIVDKR
;
A
#
# COMPACT_ATOMS: atom_id res chain seq x y z
N PRO A 1 5.26 -18.36 12.02
CA PRO A 1 3.81 -18.20 12.35
C PRO A 1 3.18 -17.14 11.44
N ILE A 2 1.88 -17.22 11.13
CA ILE A 2 1.16 -16.21 10.31
C ILE A 2 0.36 -15.30 11.24
N SER A 3 1.04 -14.38 11.92
CA SER A 3 0.43 -13.54 12.97
C SER A 3 -0.72 -12.68 12.45
N ALA A 4 -0.66 -12.21 11.20
CA ALA A 4 -1.75 -11.44 10.59
C ALA A 4 -3.06 -12.25 10.47
N LYS A 5 -3.01 -13.56 10.20
CA LYS A 5 -4.21 -14.43 10.20
C LYS A 5 -4.74 -14.63 11.61
N LEU A 6 -3.86 -14.79 12.60
CA LEU A 6 -4.28 -14.86 14.00
C LEU A 6 -5.03 -13.58 14.42
N VAL A 7 -4.49 -12.40 14.08
CA VAL A 7 -5.13 -11.11 14.36
C VAL A 7 -6.47 -11.00 13.65
N ALA A 8 -6.56 -11.38 12.37
CA ALA A 8 -7.84 -11.40 11.64
C ALA A 8 -8.89 -12.28 12.34
N ASN A 9 -8.50 -13.50 12.74
CA ASN A 9 -9.39 -14.40 13.46
C ASN A 9 -9.86 -13.82 14.80
N MET A 10 -8.97 -13.16 15.57
CA MET A 10 -9.35 -12.54 16.84
C MET A 10 -10.35 -11.41 16.64
N ILE A 11 -10.15 -10.55 15.62
CA ILE A 11 -11.08 -9.47 15.27
C ILE A 11 -12.45 -10.04 14.88
N THR A 12 -12.50 -11.03 13.99
CA THR A 12 -13.75 -11.67 13.58
C THR A 12 -14.45 -12.36 14.77
N ARG A 13 -13.71 -13.06 15.62
CA ARG A 13 -14.27 -13.75 16.81
C ARG A 13 -14.75 -12.80 17.89
N ALA A 14 -14.25 -11.57 17.94
CA ALA A 14 -14.74 -10.52 18.83
C ALA A 14 -16.12 -9.98 18.43
N GLY A 15 -16.68 -10.42 17.30
CA GLY A 15 -18.01 -10.04 16.82
C GLY A 15 -18.01 -8.87 15.84
N VAL A 16 -16.88 -8.59 15.17
CA VAL A 16 -16.83 -7.58 14.11
C VAL A 16 -17.44 -8.12 12.82
N ASP A 17 -18.37 -7.38 12.22
CA ASP A 17 -19.06 -7.77 10.99
C ASP A 17 -18.41 -7.26 9.69
N ARG A 18 -17.54 -6.25 9.78
CA ARG A 18 -16.86 -5.63 8.65
C ARG A 18 -15.56 -4.96 9.08
N VAL A 19 -14.55 -4.99 8.22
CA VAL A 19 -13.28 -4.29 8.44
C VAL A 19 -13.05 -3.26 7.34
N LEU A 20 -12.70 -2.04 7.74
CA LEU A 20 -12.19 -1.00 6.86
C LEU A 20 -10.72 -0.74 7.21
N THR A 21 -9.83 -0.86 6.22
CA THR A 21 -8.38 -0.70 6.38
C THR A 21 -7.80 0.25 5.35
N LEU A 22 -6.54 0.63 5.52
CA LEU A 22 -5.78 1.45 4.59
C LEU A 22 -4.41 0.81 4.34
N ASP A 23 -4.08 0.59 3.06
CA ASP A 23 -2.78 0.10 2.59
C ASP A 23 -2.24 -1.12 3.34
N LEU A 24 -3.00 -2.22 3.34
CA LEU A 24 -2.49 -3.50 3.82
C LEU A 24 -1.12 -3.82 3.21
N HIS A 25 -0.20 -4.27 4.06
CA HIS A 25 1.18 -4.58 3.67
C HIS A 25 1.26 -5.54 2.48
N ALA A 26 0.35 -6.52 2.45
CA ALA A 26 0.12 -7.44 1.35
C ALA A 26 -1.39 -7.59 1.10
N GLY A 27 -1.82 -7.57 -0.16
CA GLY A 27 -3.25 -7.67 -0.52
C GLY A 27 -3.90 -8.99 -0.08
N GLN A 28 -3.11 -10.06 0.01
CA GLN A 28 -3.54 -11.39 0.47
C GLN A 28 -4.09 -11.37 1.90
N ILE A 29 -3.71 -10.38 2.72
CA ILE A 29 -4.23 -10.24 4.09
C ILE A 29 -5.75 -10.04 4.08
N GLN A 30 -6.35 -9.49 3.02
CA GLN A 30 -7.81 -9.43 2.91
C GLN A 30 -8.46 -10.82 2.97
N GLY A 31 -7.82 -11.84 2.38
CA GLY A 31 -8.30 -13.22 2.41
C GLY A 31 -8.16 -13.91 3.78
N PHE A 32 -7.59 -13.23 4.78
CA PHE A 32 -7.55 -13.75 6.15
C PHE A 32 -8.84 -13.48 6.92
N PHE A 33 -9.63 -12.51 6.50
CA PHE A 33 -10.92 -12.20 7.10
C PHE A 33 -12.03 -13.00 6.42
N ASP A 34 -12.86 -13.66 7.22
CA ASP A 34 -14.06 -14.37 6.74
C ASP A 34 -15.28 -13.43 6.64
N ILE A 35 -15.04 -12.11 6.81
CA ILE A 35 -16.02 -11.02 6.80
C ILE A 35 -15.64 -9.99 5.75
N PRO A 36 -16.60 -9.19 5.23
CA PRO A 36 -16.31 -8.14 4.26
C PRO A 36 -15.18 -7.22 4.74
N THR A 37 -14.16 -7.06 3.91
CA THR A 37 -12.96 -6.29 4.23
C THR A 37 -12.63 -5.33 3.10
N ASP A 38 -12.79 -4.04 3.38
CA ASP A 38 -12.50 -2.95 2.46
C ASP A 38 -11.07 -2.45 2.74
N ASN A 39 -10.16 -2.58 1.76
CA ASN A 39 -8.80 -2.02 1.85
C ASN A 39 -8.70 -0.81 0.94
N LEU A 40 -8.65 0.37 1.57
CA LEU A 40 -8.47 1.63 0.88
C LEU A 40 -7.01 1.84 0.48
N PHE A 41 -6.77 2.68 -0.52
CA PHE A 41 -5.43 3.01 -1.01
C PHE A 41 -5.13 4.50 -0.85
N SER A 42 -4.04 4.85 -0.17
CA SER A 42 -3.62 6.25 0.00
C SER A 42 -2.94 6.85 -1.23
N VAL A 43 -2.54 6.02 -2.19
CA VAL A 43 -1.74 6.43 -3.36
C VAL A 43 -2.33 7.61 -4.16
N PRO A 44 -3.66 7.76 -4.36
CA PRO A 44 -4.22 8.92 -5.04
C PRO A 44 -4.02 10.23 -4.25
N VAL A 45 -4.11 10.16 -2.92
CA VAL A 45 -3.89 11.30 -2.03
C VAL A 45 -2.42 11.70 -2.03
N MET A 46 -1.52 10.72 -1.95
CA MET A 46 -0.08 10.96 -2.05
C MET A 46 0.31 11.58 -3.41
N ALA A 47 -0.23 11.06 -4.51
CA ALA A 47 0.04 11.61 -5.84
C ALA A 47 -0.41 13.08 -5.96
N ARG A 48 -1.57 13.43 -5.39
CA ARG A 48 -2.05 14.81 -5.34
C ARG A 48 -1.13 15.71 -4.52
N ASP A 49 -0.70 15.26 -3.35
CA ASP A 49 0.20 16.01 -2.48
C ASP A 49 1.56 16.27 -3.15
N VAL A 50 2.14 15.25 -3.80
CA VAL A 50 3.38 15.39 -4.57
C VAL A 50 3.21 16.40 -5.72
N LYS A 51 2.13 16.31 -6.50
CA LYS A 51 1.86 17.27 -7.59
C LYS A 51 1.70 18.70 -7.09
N ALA A 52 1.13 18.89 -5.89
CA ALA A 52 0.96 20.21 -5.29
C ALA A 52 2.29 20.81 -4.78
N LYS A 53 3.18 19.97 -4.24
CA LYS A 53 4.45 20.43 -3.64
C LYS A 53 5.58 20.58 -4.65
N TYR A 54 5.63 19.74 -5.69
CA TYR A 54 6.73 19.71 -6.65
C TYR A 54 6.32 20.32 -7.99
N LYS A 55 6.83 21.52 -8.28
CA LYS A 55 6.55 22.26 -9.54
C LYS A 55 7.19 21.62 -10.80
N ARG A 56 8.24 20.81 -10.62
CA ARG A 56 9.00 20.17 -11.70
C ARG A 56 9.04 18.65 -11.51
N LEU A 57 7.96 17.97 -11.89
CA LEU A 57 7.85 16.52 -11.77
C LEU A 57 8.83 15.76 -12.67
N ALA A 58 9.30 16.37 -13.76
CA ALA A 58 10.31 15.79 -14.66
C ALA A 58 11.63 15.44 -13.96
N ASN A 59 11.94 16.08 -12.82
CA ASN A 59 13.14 15.82 -12.03
C ASN A 59 12.87 14.96 -10.78
N VAL A 60 11.65 14.43 -10.64
CA VAL A 60 11.24 13.61 -9.51
C VAL A 60 11.40 12.14 -9.90
N MET A 61 11.99 11.36 -8.99
CA MET A 61 12.10 9.92 -9.10
C MET A 61 11.47 9.28 -7.87
N VAL A 62 10.59 8.31 -8.08
CA VAL A 62 10.05 7.48 -7.00
C VAL A 62 11.02 6.33 -6.77
N VAL A 63 11.42 6.12 -5.52
CA VAL A 63 12.36 5.06 -5.16
C VAL A 63 11.65 4.01 -4.31
N SER A 64 11.77 2.74 -4.70
CA SER A 64 11.40 1.63 -3.85
C SER A 64 12.59 1.21 -2.99
N PRO A 65 12.45 1.14 -1.66
CA PRO A 65 13.58 0.82 -0.76
C PRO A 65 13.98 -0.65 -0.79
N ASP A 66 13.13 -1.52 -1.33
CA ASP A 66 13.33 -2.95 -1.47
C ASP A 66 12.44 -3.51 -2.60
N VAL A 67 12.65 -4.77 -2.97
CA VAL A 67 11.88 -5.45 -4.02
C VAL A 67 10.40 -5.61 -3.65
N GLY A 68 10.07 -5.76 -2.36
CA GLY A 68 8.69 -5.93 -1.89
C GLY A 68 7.84 -4.66 -2.03
N GLY A 69 8.44 -3.48 -1.98
CA GLY A 69 7.79 -2.19 -2.15
C GLY A 69 7.54 -1.78 -3.60
N VAL A 70 8.03 -2.54 -4.58
CA VAL A 70 8.08 -2.10 -6.00
C VAL A 70 6.69 -1.83 -6.55
N VAL A 71 5.70 -2.65 -6.21
CA VAL A 71 4.32 -2.47 -6.69
C VAL A 71 3.74 -1.15 -6.19
N ARG A 72 3.95 -0.80 -4.91
CA ARG A 72 3.49 0.47 -4.33
C ARG A 72 4.20 1.67 -4.95
N ALA A 73 5.53 1.59 -5.07
CA ALA A 73 6.34 2.66 -5.67
C ALA A 73 5.95 2.90 -7.14
N ARG A 74 5.75 1.83 -7.91
CA ARG A 74 5.29 1.90 -9.31
C ARG A 74 3.92 2.54 -9.45
N ALA A 75 2.98 2.21 -8.55
CA ALA A 75 1.63 2.79 -8.56
C ALA A 75 1.66 4.32 -8.36
N LEU A 76 2.54 4.82 -7.48
CA LEU A 76 2.75 6.26 -7.30
C LEU A 76 3.42 6.87 -8.53
N ALA A 77 4.54 6.30 -9.00
CA ALA A 77 5.32 6.79 -10.14
C ALA A 77 4.44 6.98 -11.39
N LYS A 78 3.59 5.99 -11.71
CA LYS A 78 2.66 6.05 -12.84
C LYS A 78 1.64 7.18 -12.73
N ARG A 79 1.20 7.54 -11.52
CA ARG A 79 0.20 8.61 -11.32
C ARG A 79 0.78 10.01 -11.43
N ILE A 80 2.06 10.17 -11.16
CA ILE A 80 2.77 11.45 -11.23
C ILE A 80 3.67 11.58 -12.45
N ASP A 81 3.70 10.56 -13.32
CA ASP A 81 4.55 10.47 -14.52
C ASP A 81 6.04 10.64 -14.20
N ALA A 82 6.50 9.97 -13.14
CA ALA A 82 7.88 9.99 -12.67
C ALA A 82 8.61 8.68 -12.98
N GLN A 83 9.94 8.76 -13.02
CA GLN A 83 10.79 7.56 -13.11
C GLN A 83 10.74 6.75 -11.81
N LEU A 84 11.02 5.44 -11.93
CA LEU A 84 11.08 4.50 -10.81
C LEU A 84 12.50 3.94 -10.67
N ALA A 85 13.06 4.06 -9.47
CA ALA A 85 14.26 3.32 -9.06
C ALA A 85 13.92 2.28 -7.99
N ILE A 86 14.72 1.22 -7.91
CA ILE A 86 14.54 0.11 -6.97
C ILE A 86 15.89 -0.15 -6.32
N VAL A 87 15.91 -0.16 -5.00
CA VAL A 87 17.10 -0.57 -4.22
C VAL A 87 16.98 -2.05 -3.92
N ASP A 88 18.05 -2.78 -4.19
CA ASP A 88 18.21 -4.18 -3.80
C ASP A 88 19.24 -4.27 -2.69
N LYS A 89 18.88 -4.89 -1.55
CA LYS A 89 19.80 -5.12 -0.44
C LYS A 89 20.42 -6.50 -0.62
N ARG A 90 21.71 -6.54 -0.90
CA ARG A 90 22.55 -7.74 -0.82
C ARG A 90 23.19 -7.85 0.56
#